data_AF-A0A6A5XKA4-F1
#
_entry.id   AF-A0A6A5XKA4-F1
#
_cell.length_a   1.000
_cell.length_b   1.000
_cell.length_c   1.000
_cell.angle_alpha   90.00
_cell.angle_beta   90.00
_cell.angle_gamma   90.00
#
_symmetry.space_group_name_H-M   'P 1'
#
loop_
_entity.id
_entity.type
_entity.pdbx_description
1 polymer ?
#
loop_
_entity_poly.entity_id
_entity_poly.type
_entity_poly.pdbx_seq_one_letter_code
_entity_poly.pdbx_strand_id
1 'polypeptide(L)'
;MSELVENQAPSSEGVSAVKGIRKNGKQWHDTKKAFRPRSNQTSFAKRTEERKALAAVKAKEKEMKDEKEAERQRRIEALRTKRAAKAERERYQKMEEKMHKKRVERLKRREKRNKLLSS
;
A
#
# COMPACT_ATOMS: atom_id res chain seq x y z
N MET A 1 25.60 14.66 61.03
CA MET A 1 25.63 16.13 61.22
C MET A 1 25.80 16.81 59.87
N SER A 2 24.69 17.10 59.19
CA SER A 2 24.47 18.31 58.36
C SER A 2 23.19 18.11 57.56
N GLU A 3 22.10 18.59 58.15
CA GLU A 3 20.78 18.73 57.55
C GLU A 3 20.89 19.67 56.33
N LEU A 4 20.38 19.23 55.19
CA LEU A 4 20.22 20.10 54.02
C LEU A 4 18.86 20.77 54.12
N VAL A 5 18.89 22.00 54.61
CA VAL A 5 17.72 22.85 54.83
C VAL A 5 16.95 23.06 53.53
N GLU A 6 15.68 22.72 53.63
CA GLU A 6 14.60 22.81 52.67
C GLU A 6 14.29 24.28 52.35
N ASN A 7 14.57 24.71 51.12
CA ASN A 7 14.11 26.03 50.63
C ASN A 7 12.77 25.85 49.91
N GLN A 8 11.70 25.88 50.70
CA GLN A 8 10.33 25.94 50.21
C GLN A 8 10.05 27.37 49.73
N ALA A 9 9.84 27.54 48.43
CA ALA A 9 9.39 28.81 47.87
C ALA A 9 8.00 29.18 48.44
N PRO A 10 7.74 30.43 48.83
CA PRO A 10 6.42 30.82 49.29
C PRO A 10 5.43 30.66 48.14
N SER A 11 4.42 29.82 48.34
CA SER A 11 3.26 29.75 47.46
C SER A 11 2.62 31.13 47.44
N SER A 12 2.75 31.83 46.31
CA SER A 12 1.99 33.04 46.03
C SER A 12 0.51 32.64 45.93
N GLU A 13 -0.19 32.65 47.05
CA GLU A 13 -1.64 32.65 47.07
C GLU A 13 -2.07 33.89 46.31
N GLY A 14 -2.45 33.67 45.05
CA GLY A 14 -2.94 34.71 44.18
C GLY A 14 -4.16 35.32 44.84
N VAL A 15 -4.00 36.55 45.32
CA VAL A 15 -5.09 37.43 45.70
C VAL A 15 -6.10 37.34 44.57
N SER A 16 -7.22 36.68 44.83
CA SER A 16 -8.29 36.53 43.87
C SER A 16 -8.85 37.92 43.64
N ALA A 17 -8.32 38.61 42.63
CA ALA A 17 -8.86 39.88 42.18
C ALA A 17 -10.35 39.62 41.89
N VAL A 18 -11.20 40.08 42.81
CA VAL A 18 -12.64 39.89 42.77
C VAL A 18 -13.14 40.62 41.53
N LYS A 19 -13.23 39.90 40.41
CA LYS A 19 -13.67 40.44 39.14
C LYS A 19 -15.15 40.76 39.26
N GLY A 20 -15.44 42.05 39.41
CA GLY A 20 -16.72 42.71 39.12
C GLY A 20 -17.97 41.87 39.35
N ILE A 21 -18.24 41.47 40.60
CA ILE A 21 -19.51 40.85 40.97
C ILE A 21 -20.59 41.93 40.84
N ARG A 22 -21.61 41.70 40.00
CA ARG A 22 -22.77 42.61 39.95
C ARG A 22 -23.48 42.53 41.31
N LYS A 23 -23.56 43.65 42.03
CA LYS A 23 -24.13 43.71 43.39
C LYS A 23 -25.61 43.30 43.48
N ASN A 24 -26.32 43.21 42.36
CA ASN A 24 -27.77 42.92 42.30
C ASN A 24 -28.14 41.42 42.18
N GLY A 25 -27.27 40.49 42.60
CA GLY A 25 -27.60 39.05 42.72
C GLY A 25 -27.94 38.28 41.42
N LYS A 26 -28.03 38.94 40.26
CA LYS A 26 -28.38 38.35 38.96
C LYS A 26 -27.19 37.67 38.27
N GLN A 27 -26.45 36.83 38.98
CA GLN A 27 -25.43 35.96 38.38
C GLN A 27 -26.05 34.57 38.19
N TRP A 28 -26.80 34.38 37.11
CA TRP A 28 -27.55 33.13 36.86
C TRP A 28 -26.70 32.02 36.19
N HIS A 29 -25.43 32.31 35.92
CA HIS A 29 -24.48 31.36 35.36
C HIS A 29 -23.18 31.34 36.15
N ASP A 30 -22.69 30.13 36.43
CA ASP A 30 -21.39 29.93 37.06
C ASP A 30 -20.25 30.44 36.16
N THR A 31 -19.23 31.00 36.79
CA THR A 31 -18.00 31.40 36.10
C THR A 31 -17.21 30.16 35.70
N LYS A 32 -17.38 29.73 34.44
CA LYS A 32 -16.65 28.57 33.89
C LYS A 32 -15.16 28.90 33.73
N LYS A 33 -14.29 27.98 34.17
CA LYS A 33 -12.85 28.04 33.84
C LYS A 33 -12.65 27.76 32.34
N ALA A 34 -11.67 28.43 31.73
CA ALA A 34 -11.30 28.16 30.35
C ALA A 34 -10.80 26.71 30.20
N PHE A 35 -11.37 25.96 29.26
CA PHE A 35 -10.97 24.59 28.97
C PHE A 35 -9.59 24.57 28.31
N ARG A 36 -8.60 24.04 29.02
CA ARG A 36 -7.21 23.90 28.57
C ARG A 36 -6.74 22.46 28.84
N PRO A 37 -7.15 21.47 28.04
CA PRO A 37 -6.70 20.11 28.22
C PRO A 37 -5.19 20.04 27.99
N ARG A 38 -4.44 19.73 29.06
CA ARG A 38 -3.00 19.42 28.97
C ARG A 38 -2.72 17.94 28.81
N SER A 39 -3.75 17.11 28.97
CA SER A 39 -3.71 15.69 28.62
C SER A 39 -3.42 15.55 27.11
N ASN A 40 -2.54 14.61 26.77
CA ASN A 40 -2.09 14.28 25.41
C ASN A 40 -1.06 15.23 24.77
N GLN A 41 -0.43 16.12 25.53
CA GLN A 41 0.74 16.87 25.05
C GLN A 41 1.99 15.99 25.15
N THR A 42 2.36 15.31 24.08
CA THR A 42 3.63 14.57 23.99
C THR A 42 4.77 15.51 23.61
N SER A 43 5.95 15.30 24.21
CA SER A 43 7.14 16.07 23.85
C SER A 43 7.51 15.80 22.39
N PHE A 44 8.18 16.78 21.76
CA PHE A 44 8.66 16.61 20.38
C PHE A 44 9.54 15.36 20.24
N ALA A 45 10.42 15.11 21.22
CA ALA A 45 11.26 13.92 21.26
C ALA A 45 10.46 12.61 21.14
N LYS A 46 9.41 12.44 21.95
CA LYS A 46 8.54 11.24 21.88
C LYS A 46 7.87 11.09 20.53
N ARG A 47 7.35 12.18 19.94
CA ARG A 47 6.76 12.14 18.59
C ARG A 47 7.77 11.79 17.51
N THR A 48 9.02 12.20 17.64
CA THR A 48 10.07 11.82 16.68
C THR A 48 10.45 10.35 16.78
N GLU A 49 10.49 9.79 17.98
CA GLU A 49 10.74 8.37 18.21
C GLU A 49 9.59 7.51 17.64
N GLU A 50 8.35 7.88 17.92
CA GLU A 50 7.15 7.23 17.36
C GLU A 50 7.15 7.25 15.82
N ARG A 51 7.49 8.37 15.19
CA ARG A 51 7.61 8.46 13.73
C ARG A 51 8.70 7.55 13.18
N LYS A 52 9.85 7.47 13.84
CA LYS A 52 10.95 6.57 13.43
C LYS A 52 10.51 5.10 13.52
N ALA A 53 9.84 4.72 14.61
CA ALA A 53 9.29 3.38 14.78
C ALA A 53 8.26 3.04 13.69
N LEU A 54 7.33 3.96 13.41
CA LEU A 54 6.34 3.79 12.34
C LEU A 54 6.98 3.70 10.96
N ALA A 55 8.02 4.49 10.67
CA ALA A 55 8.74 4.42 9.41
C ALA A 55 9.43 3.05 9.23
N ALA A 56 10.05 2.51 10.29
CA ALA A 56 10.67 1.19 10.26
C ALA A 56 9.64 0.07 10.03
N VAL A 57 8.46 0.15 10.65
CA VAL A 57 7.38 -0.83 10.42
C VAL A 57 6.87 -0.75 8.98
N LYS A 58 6.62 0.46 8.47
CA LYS A 58 6.14 0.66 7.09
C LYS A 58 7.16 0.21 6.05
N ALA A 59 8.45 0.40 6.29
CA ALA A 59 9.50 -0.10 5.41
C ALA A 59 9.44 -1.63 5.30
N LYS A 60 9.38 -2.33 6.43
CA LYS A 60 9.25 -3.80 6.46
C LYS A 60 7.95 -4.30 5.81
N GLU A 61 6.83 -3.61 6.04
CA GLU A 61 5.56 -3.95 5.40
C GLU A 61 5.63 -3.79 3.88
N LYS A 62 6.29 -2.72 3.42
CA LYS A 62 6.49 -2.48 1.99
C LYS A 62 7.37 -3.55 1.36
N GLU A 63 8.50 -3.88 1.97
CA GLU A 63 9.38 -4.96 1.51
C GLU A 63 8.61 -6.28 1.34
N MET A 64 7.80 -6.68 2.33
CA MET A 64 6.98 -7.89 2.22
C MET A 64 5.91 -7.84 1.12
N LYS A 65 5.37 -6.67 0.80
CA LYS A 65 4.40 -6.51 -0.30
C LYS A 65 5.11 -6.59 -1.65
N ASP A 66 6.22 -5.88 -1.79
CA ASP A 66 7.02 -5.84 -3.01
C ASP A 66 7.54 -7.26 -3.37
N GLU A 67 7.97 -8.05 -2.39
CA GLU A 67 8.36 -9.45 -2.58
C GLU A 67 7.21 -10.33 -3.09
N LYS A 68 6.03 -10.24 -2.47
CA LYS A 68 4.83 -10.98 -2.90
C LYS A 68 4.38 -10.60 -4.32
N GLU A 69 4.44 -9.31 -4.63
CA GLU A 69 4.10 -8.82 -5.97
C GLU A 69 5.11 -9.28 -7.01
N ALA A 70 6.41 -9.28 -6.68
CA ALA A 70 7.46 -9.79 -7.56
C ALA A 70 7.27 -11.28 -7.88
N GLU A 71 6.96 -12.11 -6.88
CA GLU A 71 6.64 -13.54 -7.10
C GLU A 71 5.41 -13.72 -8.00
N ARG A 72 4.35 -12.93 -7.75
CA ARG A 72 3.15 -12.96 -8.57
C ARG A 72 3.44 -12.56 -10.01
N GLN A 73 4.25 -11.52 -10.23
CA GLN A 73 4.64 -11.09 -11.58
C GLN A 73 5.47 -12.15 -12.29
N ARG A 74 6.47 -12.75 -11.62
CA ARG A 74 7.26 -13.86 -12.17
C ARG A 74 6.36 -15.02 -12.65
N ARG A 75 5.34 -15.38 -11.87
CA ARG A 75 4.37 -16.42 -12.26
C ARG A 75 3.54 -16.00 -13.48
N ILE A 76 3.08 -14.75 -13.53
CA ILE A 76 2.32 -14.22 -14.67
C ILE A 76 3.17 -14.21 -15.94
N GLU A 77 4.41 -13.77 -15.85
CA GLU A 77 5.37 -13.75 -16.96
C GLU A 77 5.66 -15.16 -17.49
N ALA A 78 5.90 -16.12 -16.59
CA ALA A 78 6.09 -17.53 -16.96
C ALA A 78 4.85 -18.11 -17.69
N LEU A 79 3.65 -17.75 -17.25
CA LEU A 79 2.42 -18.17 -17.93
C LEU A 79 2.25 -17.50 -19.29
N ARG A 80 2.56 -16.20 -19.40
CA ARG A 80 2.49 -15.45 -20.66
C ARG A 80 3.47 -16.00 -21.69
N THR A 81 4.72 -16.22 -21.31
CA THR A 81 5.76 -16.79 -22.18
C THR A 81 5.37 -18.19 -22.65
N LYS A 82 4.87 -19.06 -21.76
CA LYS A 82 4.37 -20.39 -22.14
C LYS A 82 3.21 -20.32 -23.13
N ARG A 83 2.26 -19.40 -22.94
CA ARG A 83 1.13 -19.18 -23.86
C ARG A 83 1.59 -18.66 -25.22
N ALA A 84 2.51 -17.71 -25.25
CA ALA A 84 3.09 -17.17 -26.48
C ALA A 84 3.82 -18.26 -27.28
N ALA A 85 4.69 -19.04 -26.62
CA ALA A 85 5.39 -20.16 -27.25
C ALA A 85 4.42 -21.22 -27.80
N LYS A 86 3.32 -21.50 -27.08
CA LYS A 86 2.28 -22.42 -27.58
C LYS A 86 1.57 -21.86 -28.82
N ALA A 87 1.19 -20.59 -28.79
CA ALA A 87 0.51 -19.94 -29.91
C ALA A 87 1.39 -19.90 -31.17
N GLU A 88 2.70 -19.65 -31.01
CA GLU A 88 3.65 -19.71 -32.12
C GLU A 88 3.77 -21.12 -32.69
N ARG A 89 3.92 -22.15 -31.83
CA ARG A 89 3.94 -23.55 -32.27
C ARG A 89 2.68 -23.94 -33.03
N GLU A 90 1.50 -23.59 -32.51
CA GLU A 90 0.22 -23.85 -33.18
C GLU A 90 0.10 -23.10 -34.52
N ARG A 91 0.65 -21.89 -34.63
CA ARG A 91 0.71 -21.15 -35.89
C ARG A 91 1.59 -21.86 -36.92
N TYR A 92 2.76 -22.35 -36.52
CA TYR A 92 3.63 -23.10 -37.42
C TYR A 92 3.00 -24.42 -37.86
N GLN A 93 2.39 -25.18 -36.93
CA GLN A 93 1.67 -26.42 -37.26
C GLN A 93 0.55 -26.18 -38.28
N LYS A 94 -0.28 -25.15 -38.08
CA LYS A 94 -1.34 -24.78 -39.05
C LYS A 94 -0.76 -24.42 -40.43
N MET A 95 0.41 -23.81 -40.47
CA MET A 95 1.08 -23.48 -41.73
C MET A 95 1.57 -24.74 -42.44
N GLU A 96 2.19 -25.66 -41.70
CA GLU A 96 2.64 -26.96 -42.21
C GLU A 96 1.47 -27.79 -42.73
N GLU A 97 0.39 -27.90 -41.97
CA GLU A 97 -0.85 -28.57 -42.39
C GLU A 97 -1.41 -27.96 -43.68
N LYS A 98 -1.43 -26.63 -43.78
CA LYS A 98 -1.88 -25.94 -45.00
C LYS A 98 -1.00 -26.28 -46.21
N MET A 99 0.33 -26.34 -46.03
CA MET A 99 1.25 -26.71 -47.12
C MET A 99 1.13 -28.20 -47.48
N HIS A 100 0.99 -29.07 -46.48
CA HIS A 100 0.75 -30.50 -46.67
C HIS A 100 -0.55 -30.75 -47.45
N LYS A 101 -1.65 -30.11 -47.04
CA LYS A 101 -2.93 -30.17 -47.75
C LYS A 101 -2.80 -29.74 -49.21
N LYS A 102 -2.12 -28.61 -49.48
CA LYS A 102 -1.86 -28.15 -50.85
C LYS A 102 -1.06 -29.16 -51.67
N ARG A 103 -0.05 -29.80 -51.07
CA ARG A 103 0.76 -30.85 -51.73
C ARG A 103 -0.09 -32.07 -52.08
N VAL A 104 -0.87 -32.57 -51.12
CA VAL A 104 -1.78 -33.72 -51.33
C VAL A 104 -2.80 -33.42 -52.43
N GLU A 105 -3.43 -32.24 -52.41
CA GLU A 105 -4.37 -31.83 -53.47
C GLU A 105 -3.70 -31.71 -54.84
N ARG A 106 -2.44 -31.27 -54.90
CA ARG A 106 -1.67 -31.21 -56.15
C ARG A 106 -1.37 -32.60 -56.69
N LEU A 107 -1.02 -33.55 -55.83
CA LEU A 107 -0.79 -34.95 -56.20
C LEU A 107 -2.09 -35.59 -56.72
N LYS A 108 -3.21 -35.47 -56.00
CA LYS A 108 -4.52 -35.98 -56.44
C LYS A 108 -4.93 -35.42 -57.81
N ARG A 109 -4.68 -34.13 -58.07
CA ARG A 109 -4.95 -33.52 -59.39
C ARG A 109 -4.05 -34.08 -60.50
N ARG A 110 -2.77 -34.34 -60.21
CA ARG A 110 -1.84 -34.97 -61.16
C ARG A 110 -2.24 -36.40 -61.44
N GLU A 111 -2.57 -37.19 -60.42
CA GLU A 111 -3.06 -38.56 -60.57
C GLU A 111 -4.32 -38.62 -61.43
N LYS A 112 -5.30 -37.75 -61.17
CA LYS A 112 -6.52 -37.65 -62.00
C LYS A 112 -6.18 -37.34 -63.45
N ARG A 113 -5.28 -36.39 -63.70
CA ARG A 113 -4.87 -36.01 -65.06
C ARG A 113 -4.08 -37.12 -65.76
N ASN A 114 -3.09 -37.70 -65.10
CA ASN A 114 -2.28 -38.77 -65.64
C ASN A 114 -3.16 -39.98 -65.97
N LYS A 115 -4.11 -40.33 -65.11
CA LYS A 115 -5.09 -41.38 -65.40
C LYS A 115 -5.85 -41.09 -66.70
N LEU A 116 -6.34 -39.87 -66.90
CA LEU A 116 -7.02 -39.48 -68.15
C LEU A 116 -6.13 -39.48 -69.39
N LEU A 117 -4.81 -39.30 -69.23
CA LEU A 117 -3.84 -39.24 -70.33
C LEU A 117 -3.16 -40.58 -70.62
N SER A 118 -3.20 -41.52 -69.66
CA SER A 118 -2.66 -42.88 -69.77
C SER A 118 -3.77 -43.95 -69.77
N SER A 119 -5.02 -43.54 -70.02
CA SER A 119 -6.12 -44.41 -70.45
C SER A 119 -6.18 -44.40 -71.97
#